data_AF-A0A4R4SIF7-F1
#
_entry.id   AF-A0A4R4SIF7-F1
#
_cell.length_a   1.000
_cell.length_b   1.000
_cell.length_c   1.000
_cell.angle_alpha   90.00
_cell.angle_beta   90.00
_cell.angle_gamma   90.00
#
_symmetry.space_group_name_H-M   'P 1'
#
loop_
_entity.id
_entity.type
_entity.pdbx_description
1 polymer ?
#
loop_
_entity_poly.entity_id
_entity_poly.type
_entity_poly.pdbx_seq_one_letter_code
_entity_poly.pdbx_strand_id
1 'polypeptide(L)'
;MAQETLPERPPAGGAGSHTGGGAAAPGGAARLGARLRRGGRAGWARTLLVAAAGLSMWLAFPPFDLTPLAPVGVALFTVALRGLTARTGAWLGFVGGAAFFVPVLEGIGQIGPDAWIVLSLVQALYFLPLGAGIALVTRLPAWPLWTAALWVGQELLRGRVPFGGFPWARLAFSQTATPLTPYASWGGAPLVTFVTALAGGLLAYAALAAHRAYRVHRAGTGGDGPSPRPWRTLLPAAAALAGIAAVTGGGTLIPTPASGRPVTVAVIQGNVPRIGLDWQGQRKAVLNNHVQVTRELAARVRAGELARPELVVWPENASDLDPYTDPEAYNAIDAAVKDVGVPVLVGALTDTPDGEQVENRGIVWDPASGPGDYYVKRHPVPFGEYLPFRDVLTRLITRFERIPRDFAKGTRSGVLRLGPVTVGDVICFEVAYDKEVRDVSAGNLLVVQTNNATYGRTSLPPQQIAMSRLRAVEHGRTILVAATSGISAIVAPDGRVVDRSREFVPDIQVATVPARTSTTPADRVGAAPEWVLAALGLGALCAAAWAPARRTSAGGDRAGGDSAGSNEGN
;
A
#
# COMPACT_ATOMS: atom_id res chain seq x y z
N MET A 1 29.30 -59.53 81.76
CA MET A 1 28.01 -60.19 81.45
C MET A 1 27.41 -59.45 80.28
N ALA A 2 27.09 -59.99 79.10
CA ALA A 2 27.31 -61.25 78.38
C ALA A 2 27.13 -60.84 76.88
N GLN A 3 28.11 -61.04 76.00
CA GLN A 3 28.16 -62.07 74.95
C GLN A 3 26.85 -62.35 74.17
N GLU A 4 26.86 -62.03 72.86
CA GLU A 4 26.64 -62.96 71.71
C GLU A 4 26.86 -62.12 70.40
N THR A 5 27.82 -62.29 69.46
CA THR A 5 28.28 -63.40 68.56
C THR A 5 27.14 -63.99 67.72
N LEU A 6 27.11 -64.06 66.37
CA LEU A 6 28.07 -64.14 65.22
C LEU A 6 27.22 -64.10 63.89
N PRO A 7 27.69 -64.35 62.62
CA PRO A 7 29.03 -64.32 61.99
C PRO A 7 29.10 -63.63 60.58
N GLU A 8 30.32 -63.60 60.04
CA GLU A 8 30.83 -63.13 58.73
C GLU A 8 30.30 -63.84 57.46
N ARG A 9 30.45 -63.18 56.28
CA ARG A 9 31.20 -63.75 55.12
C ARG A 9 31.55 -62.70 54.01
N PRO A 10 32.63 -62.93 53.23
CA PRO A 10 33.39 -61.93 52.44
C PRO A 10 33.03 -61.92 50.92
N PRO A 11 33.72 -61.14 50.04
CA PRO A 11 33.12 -60.42 48.91
C PRO A 11 32.94 -61.26 47.63
N ALA A 12 32.05 -60.78 46.76
CA ALA A 12 31.87 -61.29 45.41
C ALA A 12 31.95 -60.16 44.38
N GLY A 13 32.81 -60.37 43.36
CA GLY A 13 32.46 -60.16 41.96
C GLY A 13 32.62 -58.75 41.40
N GLY A 14 33.59 -58.60 40.49
CA GLY A 14 33.77 -57.40 39.68
C GLY A 14 32.70 -57.20 38.60
N ALA A 15 32.56 -55.95 38.19
CA ALA A 15 32.08 -55.49 36.89
C ALA A 15 32.57 -54.04 36.77
N GLY A 16 33.36 -53.67 35.77
CA GLY A 16 32.84 -53.43 34.43
C GLY A 16 32.65 -51.92 34.24
N SER A 17 33.66 -51.29 33.64
CA SER A 17 33.72 -49.88 33.28
C SER A 17 32.65 -49.49 32.24
N HIS A 18 31.78 -48.54 32.58
CA HIS A 18 31.01 -47.78 31.60
C HIS A 18 30.90 -46.31 32.01
N THR A 19 31.83 -45.49 31.56
CA THR A 19 31.72 -44.04 31.51
C THR A 19 30.84 -43.64 30.32
N GLY A 20 29.51 -43.67 30.53
CA GLY A 20 28.52 -43.14 29.59
C GLY A 20 28.43 -41.61 29.72
N GLY A 21 29.22 -40.88 28.94
CA GLY A 21 29.09 -39.44 28.75
C GLY A 21 27.83 -39.08 27.96
N GLY A 22 26.68 -39.03 28.64
CA GLY A 22 25.45 -38.49 28.10
C GLY A 22 25.51 -36.97 28.05
N ALA A 23 25.84 -36.40 26.89
CA ALA A 23 25.74 -34.97 26.65
C ALA A 23 24.27 -34.54 26.80
N ALA A 24 23.96 -33.87 27.92
CA ALA A 24 22.64 -33.28 28.15
C ALA A 24 22.27 -32.36 26.98
N ALA A 25 21.17 -32.66 26.30
CA ALA A 25 20.64 -31.84 25.23
C ALA A 25 20.46 -30.40 25.74
N PRO A 26 21.02 -29.36 25.09
CA PRO A 26 20.97 -28.00 25.62
C PRO A 26 19.51 -27.56 25.74
N GLY A 27 19.14 -27.04 26.92
CA GLY A 27 17.80 -26.55 27.22
C GLY A 27 17.31 -25.49 26.21
N GLY A 28 15.98 -25.33 26.10
CA GLY A 28 15.34 -24.45 25.11
C GLY A 28 15.91 -23.02 25.08
N ALA A 29 16.29 -22.47 26.25
CA ALA A 29 16.92 -21.16 26.38
C ALA A 29 18.34 -21.09 25.78
N ALA A 30 19.17 -22.12 25.94
CA ALA A 30 20.50 -22.18 25.35
C ALA A 30 20.45 -22.32 23.81
N ARG A 31 19.46 -23.08 23.30
CA ARG A 31 19.18 -23.18 21.85
C ARG A 31 18.66 -21.86 21.27
N LEU A 32 17.85 -21.13 22.03
CA LEU A 32 17.38 -19.79 21.65
C LEU A 32 18.54 -18.79 21.61
N GLY A 33 19.40 -18.78 22.65
CA GLY A 33 20.60 -17.94 22.71
C GLY A 33 21.60 -18.23 21.58
N ALA A 34 21.85 -19.50 21.25
CA ALA A 34 22.71 -19.89 20.14
C ALA A 34 22.10 -19.52 18.76
N ARG A 35 20.77 -19.58 18.61
CA ARG A 35 20.07 -19.14 17.40
C ARG A 35 20.08 -17.63 17.25
N LEU A 36 19.92 -16.87 18.32
CA LEU A 36 20.01 -15.41 18.31
C LEU A 36 21.45 -14.95 17.97
N ARG A 37 22.46 -15.60 18.53
CA ARG A 37 23.88 -15.35 18.20
C ARG A 37 24.22 -15.61 16.72
N ARG A 38 23.54 -16.55 16.07
CA ARG A 38 23.68 -16.84 14.63
C ARG A 38 22.73 -16.03 13.75
N GLY A 39 21.93 -15.11 14.29
CA GLY A 39 21.02 -14.25 13.53
C GLY A 39 19.71 -14.91 13.09
N GLY A 40 19.17 -15.79 13.93
CA GLY A 40 17.87 -16.43 13.73
C GLY A 40 17.90 -17.58 12.73
N ARG A 41 16.75 -17.86 12.10
CA ARG A 41 16.56 -19.01 11.18
C ARG A 41 17.34 -18.91 9.86
N ALA A 42 17.83 -17.73 9.50
CA ALA A 42 18.43 -17.46 8.19
C ALA A 42 19.80 -16.77 8.23
N GLY A 43 20.25 -16.30 9.40
CA GLY A 43 21.46 -15.49 9.55
C GLY A 43 21.19 -13.98 9.57
N TRP A 44 22.02 -13.22 10.30
CA TRP A 44 21.88 -11.76 10.44
C TRP A 44 21.94 -11.04 9.09
N ALA A 45 22.79 -11.49 8.17
CA ALA A 45 22.90 -10.89 6.84
C ALA A 45 21.57 -10.87 6.08
N ARG A 46 20.81 -11.96 6.11
CA ARG A 46 19.49 -12.03 5.43
C ARG A 46 18.43 -11.22 6.16
N THR A 47 18.45 -11.23 7.49
CA THR A 47 17.54 -10.40 8.32
C THR A 47 17.75 -8.91 8.06
N LEU A 48 19.00 -8.46 8.04
CA LEU A 48 19.35 -7.08 7.71
C LEU A 48 18.99 -6.73 6.27
N LEU A 49 19.17 -7.66 5.32
CA LEU A 49 18.82 -7.44 3.93
C LEU A 49 17.30 -7.27 3.71
N VAL A 50 16.45 -8.05 4.37
CA VAL A 50 14.98 -7.83 4.29
C VAL A 50 14.53 -6.56 5.01
N ALA A 51 15.20 -6.18 6.11
CA ALA A 51 14.94 -4.90 6.75
C ALA A 51 15.31 -3.72 5.84
N ALA A 52 16.49 -3.77 5.22
CA ALA A 52 16.94 -2.78 4.24
C ALA A 52 16.01 -2.74 3.02
N ALA A 53 15.49 -3.89 2.58
CA ALA A 53 14.51 -3.96 1.51
C ALA A 53 13.21 -3.22 1.88
N GLY A 54 12.66 -3.46 3.08
CA GLY A 54 11.47 -2.77 3.58
C GLY A 54 11.66 -1.26 3.68
N LEU A 55 12.78 -0.82 4.25
CA LEU A 55 13.13 0.60 4.35
C LEU A 55 13.35 1.26 2.98
N SER A 56 13.94 0.53 2.02
CA SER A 56 14.09 1.02 0.64
C SER A 56 12.72 1.25 -0.01
N MET A 57 11.78 0.32 0.17
CA MET A 57 10.41 0.51 -0.34
C MET A 57 9.72 1.68 0.34
N TRP A 58 9.92 1.89 1.65
CA TRP A 58 9.34 3.03 2.37
C TRP A 58 9.82 4.38 1.81
N LEU A 59 11.12 4.52 1.55
CA LEU A 59 11.70 5.73 0.95
C LEU A 59 11.18 6.04 -0.46
N ALA A 60 10.55 5.08 -1.13
CA ALA A 60 9.91 5.31 -2.42
C ALA A 60 8.55 6.04 -2.32
N PHE A 61 7.96 6.13 -1.12
CA PHE A 61 6.70 6.83 -0.89
C PHE A 61 6.93 8.30 -0.50
N PRO A 62 5.94 9.17 -0.73
CA PRO A 62 5.93 10.51 -0.16
C PRO A 62 6.12 10.47 1.37
N PRO A 63 6.87 11.42 1.95
CA PRO A 63 7.38 12.65 1.31
C PRO A 63 8.75 12.51 0.62
N PHE A 64 9.38 11.33 0.63
CA PHE A 64 10.73 11.16 0.08
C PHE A 64 10.73 11.01 -1.44
N ASP A 65 9.72 10.34 -2.00
CA ASP A 65 9.50 10.17 -3.44
C ASP A 65 10.73 9.60 -4.19
N LEU A 66 11.58 8.80 -3.53
CA LEU A 66 12.73 8.12 -4.15
C LEU A 66 12.25 6.87 -4.90
N THR A 67 11.40 7.08 -5.91
CA THR A 67 10.64 6.04 -6.59
C THR A 67 11.46 4.85 -7.15
N PRO A 68 12.73 4.97 -7.58
CA PRO A 68 13.55 3.81 -7.96
C PRO A 68 13.87 2.86 -6.81
N LEU A 69 13.72 3.29 -5.54
CA LEU A 69 13.96 2.43 -4.39
C LEU A 69 12.86 1.37 -4.18
N ALA A 70 11.67 1.53 -4.79
CA ALA A 70 10.64 0.50 -4.77
C ALA A 70 11.10 -0.80 -5.48
N PRO A 71 11.50 -0.78 -6.77
CA PRO A 71 12.03 -1.98 -7.42
C PRO A 71 13.35 -2.46 -6.79
N VAL A 72 14.22 -1.57 -6.29
CA VAL A 72 15.42 -1.98 -5.54
C VAL A 72 15.04 -2.74 -4.27
N GLY A 73 14.08 -2.26 -3.49
CA GLY A 73 13.58 -2.94 -2.31
C GLY A 73 13.01 -4.32 -2.65
N VAL A 74 12.19 -4.43 -3.70
CA VAL A 74 11.70 -5.73 -4.20
C VAL A 74 12.85 -6.67 -4.58
N ALA A 75 13.92 -6.15 -5.21
CA ALA A 75 15.08 -6.92 -5.59
C ALA A 75 15.83 -7.47 -4.37
N LEU A 76 16.13 -6.61 -3.39
CA LEU A 76 16.80 -6.98 -2.14
C LEU A 76 15.98 -8.01 -1.36
N PHE A 77 14.67 -7.80 -1.26
CA PHE A 77 13.73 -8.72 -0.62
C PHE A 77 13.78 -10.10 -1.30
N THR A 78 13.72 -10.13 -2.63
CA THR A 78 13.73 -11.38 -3.40
C THR A 78 15.05 -12.13 -3.27
N VAL A 79 16.19 -11.42 -3.32
CA VAL A 79 17.52 -12.01 -3.11
C VAL A 79 17.66 -12.62 -1.72
N ALA A 80 17.18 -11.91 -0.68
CA ALA A 80 17.24 -12.39 0.69
C ALA A 80 16.45 -13.69 0.90
N LEU A 81 15.29 -13.82 0.24
CA LEU A 81 14.37 -14.94 0.37
C LEU A 81 14.72 -16.14 -0.52
N ARG A 82 15.54 -15.93 -1.55
CA ARG A 82 15.90 -16.97 -2.52
C ARG A 82 16.61 -18.15 -1.85
N GLY A 83 16.18 -19.36 -2.19
CA GLY A 83 16.78 -20.61 -1.71
C GLY A 83 16.43 -20.95 -0.25
N LEU A 84 15.46 -20.25 0.35
CA LEU A 84 14.96 -20.57 1.67
C LEU A 84 13.81 -21.59 1.62
N THR A 85 13.46 -22.11 2.80
CA THR A 85 12.21 -22.85 3.00
C THR A 85 11.05 -21.85 3.11
N ALA A 86 9.83 -22.30 2.81
CA ALA A 86 8.62 -21.47 2.93
C ALA A 86 8.47 -20.87 4.34
N ARG A 87 8.77 -21.65 5.40
CA ARG A 87 8.67 -21.20 6.79
C ARG A 87 9.67 -20.08 7.14
N THR A 88 10.90 -20.18 6.66
CA THR A 88 11.91 -19.14 6.88
C THR A 88 11.61 -17.92 6.00
N GLY A 89 11.15 -18.14 4.77
CA GLY A 89 10.70 -17.10 3.87
C GLY A 89 9.54 -16.29 4.45
N ALA A 90 8.56 -16.95 5.06
CA ALA A 90 7.45 -16.29 5.75
C ALA A 90 7.96 -15.36 6.85
N TRP A 91 8.77 -15.87 7.77
CA TRP A 91 9.30 -15.07 8.88
C TRP A 91 10.09 -13.84 8.41
N LEU A 92 11.00 -14.02 7.46
CA LEU A 92 11.74 -12.88 6.90
C LEU A 92 10.84 -11.94 6.10
N GLY A 93 9.79 -12.48 5.47
CA GLY A 93 8.75 -11.69 4.83
C GLY A 93 8.07 -10.75 5.81
N PHE A 94 7.65 -11.27 6.97
CA PHE A 94 7.10 -10.46 8.06
C PHE A 94 8.08 -9.38 8.55
N VAL A 95 9.36 -9.71 8.74
CA VAL A 95 10.37 -8.72 9.16
C VAL A 95 10.53 -7.60 8.14
N GLY A 96 10.65 -7.93 6.85
CA GLY A 96 10.72 -6.92 5.79
C GLY A 96 9.42 -6.12 5.64
N GLY A 97 8.26 -6.76 5.83
CA GLY A 97 6.96 -6.10 5.86
C GLY A 97 6.83 -5.13 7.04
N ALA A 98 7.32 -5.49 8.22
CA ALA A 98 7.32 -4.61 9.39
C ALA A 98 8.27 -3.41 9.18
N ALA A 99 9.46 -3.66 8.61
CA ALA A 99 10.40 -2.60 8.25
C ALA A 99 9.85 -1.62 7.19
N PHE A 100 8.85 -2.05 6.41
CA PHE A 100 8.14 -1.20 5.46
C PHE A 100 6.94 -0.47 6.10
N PHE A 101 6.03 -1.23 6.73
CA PHE A 101 4.74 -0.70 7.19
C PHE A 101 4.84 0.18 8.43
N VAL A 102 5.76 -0.09 9.35
CA VAL A 102 5.93 0.75 10.55
C VAL A 102 6.24 2.19 10.15
N PRO A 103 7.27 2.50 9.35
CA PRO A 103 7.56 3.88 9.01
C PRO A 103 6.60 4.48 7.97
N VAL A 104 6.02 3.69 7.04
CA VAL A 104 5.11 4.25 6.02
C VAL A 104 3.76 4.69 6.61
N LEU A 105 3.33 4.10 7.72
CA LEU A 105 2.07 4.40 8.41
C LEU A 105 2.27 5.25 9.67
N GLU A 106 3.43 5.90 9.83
CA GLU A 106 3.76 6.72 11.01
C GLU A 106 2.72 7.79 11.32
N GLY A 107 2.04 8.35 10.31
CA GLY A 107 0.94 9.30 10.52
C GLY A 107 -0.27 8.75 11.29
N ILE A 108 -0.46 7.44 11.37
CA ILE A 108 -1.50 6.81 12.21
C ILE A 108 -1.19 7.02 13.71
N GLY A 109 0.05 7.34 14.06
CA GLY A 109 0.47 7.66 15.42
C GLY A 109 -0.31 8.83 16.04
N GLN A 110 -0.90 9.70 15.21
CA GLN A 110 -1.77 10.80 15.65
C GLN A 110 -3.07 10.31 16.33
N ILE A 111 -3.57 9.12 15.97
CA ILE A 111 -4.69 8.47 16.65
C ILE A 111 -4.23 7.83 17.96
N GLY A 112 -3.04 7.23 17.92
CA GLY A 112 -2.35 6.66 19.06
C GLY A 112 -1.21 5.73 18.63
N PRO A 113 -0.12 5.64 19.41
CA PRO A 113 1.03 4.79 19.07
C PRO A 113 0.66 3.31 19.02
N ASP A 114 -0.31 2.87 19.82
CA ASP A 114 -0.82 1.51 19.83
C ASP A 114 -1.57 1.15 18.53
N ALA A 115 -2.45 2.04 18.05
CA ALA A 115 -3.14 1.88 16.77
C ALA A 115 -2.15 1.80 15.60
N TRP A 116 -1.14 2.68 15.61
CA TRP A 116 -0.08 2.70 14.61
C TRP A 116 0.70 1.37 14.58
N ILE A 117 1.20 0.91 15.73
CA ILE A 117 2.00 -0.32 15.78
C ILE A 117 1.14 -1.54 15.44
N VAL A 118 -0.06 -1.66 16.00
CA VAL A 118 -0.94 -2.80 15.72
C VAL A 118 -1.31 -2.86 14.23
N LEU A 119 -1.75 -1.74 13.64
CA LEU A 119 -2.09 -1.69 12.22
C LEU A 119 -0.88 -2.04 11.36
N SER A 120 0.28 -1.44 11.64
CA SER A 120 1.52 -1.71 10.89
C SER A 120 1.92 -3.18 10.91
N LEU A 121 1.84 -3.82 12.09
CA LEU A 121 2.16 -5.23 12.24
C LEU A 121 1.10 -6.13 11.56
N VAL A 122 -0.18 -5.78 11.63
CA VAL A 122 -1.24 -6.49 10.89
C VAL A 122 -1.01 -6.39 9.38
N GLN A 123 -0.65 -5.21 8.85
CA GLN A 123 -0.29 -5.07 7.45
C GLN A 123 0.95 -5.89 7.08
N ALA A 124 1.94 -5.97 7.98
CA ALA A 124 3.12 -6.81 7.81
C ALA A 124 2.81 -8.32 7.82
N LEU A 125 1.72 -8.79 8.43
CA LEU A 125 1.32 -10.20 8.40
C LEU A 125 1.02 -10.68 6.97
N TYR A 126 0.54 -9.81 6.08
CA TYR A 126 0.32 -10.19 4.67
C TYR A 126 1.63 -10.48 3.92
N PHE A 127 2.78 -10.08 4.48
CA PHE A 127 4.08 -10.43 3.91
C PHE A 127 4.53 -11.85 4.32
N LEU A 128 3.86 -12.52 5.27
CA LEU A 128 4.10 -13.92 5.59
C LEU A 128 3.86 -14.83 4.36
N PRO A 129 2.66 -14.86 3.75
CA PRO A 129 2.42 -15.68 2.56
C PRO A 129 3.25 -15.21 1.35
N LEU A 130 3.48 -13.91 1.19
CA LEU A 130 4.34 -13.37 0.13
C LEU A 130 5.78 -13.89 0.25
N GLY A 131 6.37 -13.79 1.45
CA GLY A 131 7.74 -14.24 1.70
C GLY A 131 7.90 -15.76 1.56
N ALA A 132 6.92 -16.53 2.03
CA ALA A 132 6.86 -17.97 1.80
C ALA A 132 6.79 -18.29 0.29
N GLY A 133 5.93 -17.58 -0.43
CA GLY A 133 5.70 -17.77 -1.84
C GLY A 133 6.93 -17.47 -2.69
N ILE A 134 7.60 -16.34 -2.44
CA ILE A 134 8.85 -15.98 -3.12
C ILE A 134 9.93 -17.05 -2.90
N ALA A 135 10.07 -17.58 -1.68
CA ALA A 135 11.02 -18.66 -1.39
C ALA A 135 10.75 -19.95 -2.19
N LEU A 136 9.50 -20.19 -2.60
CA LEU A 136 9.09 -21.32 -3.43
C LEU A 136 9.22 -21.01 -4.93
N VAL A 137 8.60 -19.94 -5.44
CA VAL A 137 8.55 -19.65 -6.89
C VAL A 137 9.91 -19.27 -7.47
N THR A 138 10.86 -18.83 -6.65
CA THR A 138 12.25 -18.59 -7.09
C THR A 138 13.00 -19.84 -7.57
N ARG A 139 12.40 -21.03 -7.38
CA ARG A 139 12.86 -22.33 -7.89
C ARG A 139 12.41 -22.61 -9.32
N LEU A 140 11.39 -21.91 -9.81
CA LEU A 140 10.83 -22.07 -11.15
C LEU A 140 11.64 -21.28 -12.19
N PRO A 141 11.59 -21.66 -13.48
CA PRO A 141 12.04 -20.79 -14.56
C PRO A 141 11.19 -19.51 -14.60
N ALA A 142 11.76 -18.43 -15.14
CA ALA A 142 11.10 -17.12 -15.21
C ALA A 142 10.58 -16.59 -13.85
N TRP A 143 11.20 -16.98 -12.73
CA TRP A 143 10.77 -16.55 -11.40
C TRP A 143 10.56 -15.04 -11.18
N PRO A 144 11.22 -14.08 -11.89
CA PRO A 144 10.87 -12.67 -11.75
C PRO A 144 9.40 -12.39 -12.05
N LEU A 145 8.82 -13.08 -13.03
CA LEU A 145 7.42 -12.97 -13.41
C LEU A 145 6.48 -13.44 -12.28
N TRP A 146 6.76 -14.62 -11.72
CA TRP A 146 5.96 -15.21 -10.66
C TRP A 146 6.05 -14.40 -9.36
N THR A 147 7.25 -13.89 -9.04
CA THR A 147 7.44 -12.98 -7.91
C THR A 147 6.58 -11.72 -8.08
N ALA A 148 6.57 -11.10 -9.27
CA ALA A 148 5.74 -9.93 -9.54
C ALA A 148 4.23 -10.21 -9.41
N ALA A 149 3.78 -11.36 -9.90
CA ALA A 149 2.39 -11.81 -9.76
C ALA A 149 1.98 -12.02 -8.28
N LEU A 150 2.89 -12.52 -7.44
CA LEU A 150 2.64 -12.69 -6.00
C LEU A 150 2.49 -11.36 -5.25
N TRP A 151 3.20 -10.30 -5.67
CA TRP A 151 3.01 -8.97 -5.10
C TRP A 151 1.59 -8.46 -5.34
N VAL A 152 1.06 -8.62 -6.57
CA VAL A 152 -0.34 -8.27 -6.87
C VAL A 152 -1.31 -9.11 -6.05
N GLY A 153 -1.09 -10.43 -5.94
CA GLY A 153 -1.95 -11.30 -5.14
C GLY A 153 -1.99 -10.93 -3.65
N GLN A 154 -0.84 -10.52 -3.09
CA GLN A 154 -0.76 -10.06 -1.71
C GLN A 154 -1.53 -8.75 -1.51
N GLU A 155 -1.40 -7.79 -2.42
CA GLU A 155 -2.12 -6.52 -2.37
C GLU A 155 -3.63 -6.72 -2.56
N LEU A 156 -4.05 -7.63 -3.46
CA LEU A 156 -5.45 -7.99 -3.67
C LEU A 156 -6.10 -8.50 -2.39
N LEU A 157 -5.41 -9.38 -1.64
CA LEU A 157 -5.89 -9.92 -0.37
C LEU A 157 -5.97 -8.84 0.71
N ARG A 158 -4.88 -8.07 0.87
CA ARG A 158 -4.76 -7.00 1.88
C ARG A 158 -5.77 -5.87 1.65
N GLY A 159 -6.08 -5.57 0.39
CA GLY A 159 -7.05 -4.56 0.00
C GLY A 159 -8.52 -4.99 0.11
N ARG A 160 -8.83 -6.20 0.59
CA ARG A 160 -10.23 -6.70 0.72
C ARG A 160 -10.58 -7.29 2.09
N VAL A 161 -9.61 -7.87 2.78
CA VAL A 161 -9.85 -8.64 4.02
C VAL A 161 -8.87 -8.18 5.09
N PRO A 162 -9.29 -8.02 6.36
CA PRO A 162 -10.67 -7.99 6.86
C PRO A 162 -11.32 -6.59 6.69
N PHE A 163 -12.62 -6.47 6.94
CA PHE A 163 -13.36 -5.20 7.02
C PHE A 163 -13.32 -4.32 5.76
N GLY A 164 -13.27 -4.92 4.58
CA GLY A 164 -13.09 -4.18 3.32
C GLY A 164 -11.62 -3.95 2.96
N GLY A 165 -10.68 -4.31 3.85
CA GLY A 165 -9.24 -4.28 3.62
C GLY A 165 -8.60 -2.92 3.83
N PHE A 166 -7.30 -2.85 3.57
CA PHE A 166 -6.49 -1.63 3.71
C PHE A 166 -5.54 -1.53 2.51
N PRO A 167 -5.98 -0.95 1.37
CA PRO A 167 -5.20 -0.90 0.13
C PRO A 167 -4.13 0.21 0.13
N TRP A 168 -3.82 0.82 1.28
CA TRP A 168 -2.79 1.85 1.40
C TRP A 168 -1.39 1.28 1.10
N ALA A 169 -0.42 2.14 0.76
CA ALA A 169 0.99 1.75 0.58
C ALA A 169 1.22 0.56 -0.40
N ARG A 170 0.41 0.47 -1.48
CA ARG A 170 0.68 -0.43 -2.62
C ARG A 170 1.88 0.07 -3.42
N LEU A 171 2.66 -0.85 -4.00
CA LEU A 171 3.82 -0.48 -4.82
C LEU A 171 3.43 0.50 -5.93
N ALA A 172 2.25 0.35 -6.52
CA ALA A 172 1.71 1.27 -7.52
C ALA A 172 1.69 2.74 -7.07
N PHE A 173 1.36 3.01 -5.81
CA PHE A 173 1.27 4.38 -5.29
C PHE A 173 2.64 5.02 -5.00
N SER A 174 3.73 4.25 -5.06
CA SER A 174 5.09 4.83 -5.10
C SER A 174 5.46 5.37 -6.49
N GLN A 175 4.69 5.03 -7.54
CA GLN A 175 5.00 5.37 -8.93
C GLN A 175 4.14 6.55 -9.41
N THR A 176 4.39 7.73 -8.86
CA THR A 176 3.53 8.92 -9.05
C THR A 176 3.85 9.76 -10.29
N ALA A 177 5.10 9.73 -10.74
CA ALA A 177 5.64 10.53 -11.85
C ALA A 177 6.79 9.80 -12.54
N THR A 178 6.63 8.51 -12.78
CA THR A 178 7.70 7.65 -13.32
C THR A 178 7.32 7.11 -14.69
N PRO A 179 8.28 6.59 -15.46
CA PRO A 179 7.97 5.86 -16.68
C PRO A 179 7.02 4.66 -16.48
N LEU A 180 6.82 4.19 -15.24
CA LEU A 180 5.89 3.10 -14.94
C LEU A 180 4.45 3.57 -14.69
N THR A 181 4.24 4.86 -14.37
CA THR A 181 2.91 5.42 -14.09
C THR A 181 1.93 5.24 -15.26
N PRO A 182 2.30 5.44 -16.55
CA PRO A 182 1.36 5.29 -17.67
C PRO A 182 0.71 3.91 -17.81
N TYR A 183 1.32 2.84 -17.28
CA TYR A 183 0.70 1.51 -17.24
C TYR A 183 -0.62 1.48 -16.46
N ALA A 184 -0.84 2.45 -15.56
CA ALA A 184 -2.11 2.59 -14.84
C ALA A 184 -3.30 2.74 -15.80
N SER A 185 -3.12 3.43 -16.93
CA SER A 185 -4.19 3.59 -17.92
C SER A 185 -4.56 2.31 -18.67
N TRP A 186 -3.73 1.26 -18.60
CA TRP A 186 -3.94 -0.02 -19.28
C TRP A 186 -4.51 -1.10 -18.37
N GLY A 187 -4.01 -1.20 -17.13
CA GLY A 187 -4.40 -2.27 -16.21
C GLY A 187 -4.55 -1.81 -14.76
N GLY A 188 -4.71 -0.51 -14.54
CA GLY A 188 -4.89 0.10 -13.23
C GLY A 188 -3.68 0.01 -12.32
N ALA A 189 -3.89 0.35 -11.06
CA ALA A 189 -2.90 0.16 -10.00
C ALA A 189 -2.29 -1.27 -9.95
N PRO A 190 -3.06 -2.37 -10.15
CA PRO A 190 -2.50 -3.73 -10.16
C PRO A 190 -1.38 -3.94 -11.19
N LEU A 191 -1.53 -3.40 -12.40
CA LEU A 191 -0.51 -3.52 -13.43
C LEU A 191 0.75 -2.73 -13.08
N VAL A 192 0.60 -1.56 -12.46
CA VAL A 192 1.74 -0.75 -12.00
C VAL A 192 2.51 -1.46 -10.86
N THR A 193 1.80 -2.06 -9.90
CA THR A 193 2.43 -2.93 -8.89
C THR A 193 3.20 -4.06 -9.56
N PHE A 194 2.59 -4.74 -10.54
CA PHE A 194 3.23 -5.83 -11.26
C PHE A 194 4.50 -5.41 -11.99
N VAL A 195 4.47 -4.35 -12.81
CA VAL A 195 5.66 -3.92 -13.58
C VAL A 195 6.77 -3.39 -12.66
N THR A 196 6.40 -2.76 -11.53
CA THR A 196 7.36 -2.33 -10.49
C THR A 196 8.05 -3.54 -9.85
N ALA A 197 7.26 -4.54 -9.44
CA ALA A 197 7.78 -5.76 -8.85
C ALA A 197 8.57 -6.61 -9.87
N LEU A 198 8.17 -6.60 -11.15
CA LEU A 198 8.88 -7.27 -12.24
C LEU A 198 10.23 -6.62 -12.49
N ALA A 199 10.31 -5.29 -12.53
CA ALA A 199 11.57 -4.57 -12.62
C ALA A 199 12.51 -4.93 -11.46
N GLY A 200 11.99 -5.00 -10.23
CA GLY A 200 12.75 -5.47 -9.06
C GLY A 200 13.19 -6.94 -9.17
N GLY A 201 12.32 -7.82 -9.65
CA GLY A 201 12.66 -9.23 -9.90
C GLY A 201 13.74 -9.40 -10.97
N LEU A 202 13.66 -8.64 -12.06
CA LEU A 202 14.68 -8.61 -13.13
C LEU A 202 16.00 -8.03 -12.63
N LEU A 203 15.96 -7.00 -11.77
CA LEU A 203 17.15 -6.43 -11.14
C LEU A 203 17.84 -7.47 -10.24
N ALA A 204 17.07 -8.19 -9.42
CA ALA A 204 17.59 -9.31 -8.63
C ALA A 204 18.16 -10.43 -9.53
N TYR A 205 17.51 -10.74 -10.66
CA TYR A 205 18.00 -11.71 -11.62
C TYR A 205 19.34 -11.27 -12.23
N ALA A 206 19.43 -10.02 -12.68
CA ALA A 206 20.64 -9.45 -13.27
C ALA A 206 21.81 -9.50 -12.27
N ALA A 207 21.59 -9.09 -11.02
CA ALA A 207 22.60 -9.12 -9.97
C ALA A 207 23.11 -10.55 -9.69
N LEU A 208 22.19 -11.53 -9.61
CA LEU A 208 22.55 -12.93 -9.39
C LEU A 208 23.28 -13.54 -10.59
N ALA A 209 22.87 -13.22 -11.81
CA ALA A 209 23.52 -13.68 -13.04
C ALA A 209 24.94 -13.09 -13.18
N ALA A 210 25.10 -11.78 -12.92
CA ALA A 210 26.39 -11.12 -12.91
C ALA A 210 27.32 -11.71 -11.82
N HIS A 211 26.80 -11.96 -10.61
CA HIS A 211 27.59 -12.58 -9.55
C HIS A 211 28.04 -14.00 -9.91
N ARG A 212 27.19 -14.80 -10.58
CA ARG A 212 27.58 -16.12 -11.10
C ARG A 212 28.67 -16.01 -12.16
N ALA A 213 28.52 -15.09 -13.11
CA ALA A 213 29.52 -14.83 -14.15
C ALA A 213 30.88 -14.45 -13.54
N TYR A 214 30.88 -13.55 -12.55
CA TYR A 214 32.07 -13.16 -11.81
C TYR A 214 32.73 -14.36 -11.11
N ARG A 215 31.95 -15.21 -10.43
CA ARG A 215 32.49 -16.41 -9.77
C ARG A 215 33.08 -17.42 -10.73
N VAL A 216 32.44 -17.64 -11.88
CA VAL A 216 32.95 -18.53 -12.94
C VAL A 216 34.26 -17.99 -13.51
N HIS A 217 34.32 -16.68 -13.79
CA HIS A 217 35.53 -16.06 -14.32
C HIS A 217 36.69 -16.12 -13.32
N ARG A 218 36.45 -15.86 -12.04
CA ARG A 218 37.45 -15.96 -10.97
C ARG A 218 37.90 -17.40 -10.69
N ALA A 219 37.04 -18.40 -10.90
CA ALA A 219 37.41 -19.80 -10.77
C ALA A 219 38.18 -20.33 -11.99
N GLY A 220 37.91 -19.78 -13.18
CA GLY A 220 38.57 -20.13 -14.44
C GLY A 220 39.98 -19.55 -14.62
N THR A 221 40.44 -18.66 -13.74
CA THR A 221 41.81 -18.12 -13.75
C THR A 221 42.86 -19.05 -13.11
N GLY A 222 42.50 -20.29 -12.74
CA GLY A 222 43.37 -21.23 -12.03
C GLY A 222 43.46 -22.66 -12.60
N GLY A 223 42.95 -22.94 -13.81
CA GLY A 223 43.06 -24.29 -14.41
C GLY A 223 43.04 -24.28 -15.94
N ASP A 224 43.76 -25.23 -16.54
CA ASP A 224 44.04 -25.40 -17.98
C ASP A 224 42.82 -25.79 -18.85
N GLY A 225 41.60 -25.45 -18.41
CA GLY A 225 40.37 -25.71 -19.17
C GLY A 225 40.01 -24.55 -20.13
N PRO A 226 39.25 -24.80 -21.21
CA PRO A 226 38.78 -23.75 -22.09
C PRO A 226 37.92 -22.75 -21.30
N SER A 227 38.44 -21.54 -21.12
CA SER A 227 37.75 -20.44 -20.44
C SER A 227 36.38 -20.19 -21.09
N PRO A 228 35.26 -20.26 -20.34
CA PRO A 228 33.95 -19.96 -20.90
C PRO A 228 33.96 -18.51 -21.40
N ARG A 229 33.61 -18.33 -22.69
CA ARG A 229 33.60 -17.00 -23.31
C ARG A 229 32.79 -16.03 -22.44
N PRO A 230 33.36 -14.90 -21.99
CA PRO A 230 32.78 -14.04 -20.95
C PRO A 230 31.40 -13.47 -21.34
N TRP A 231 31.12 -13.32 -22.63
CA TRP A 231 29.84 -12.85 -23.12
C TRP A 231 28.69 -13.85 -22.87
N ARG A 232 28.94 -15.16 -22.89
CA ARG A 232 27.89 -16.19 -22.67
C ARG A 232 27.41 -16.22 -21.22
N THR A 233 28.30 -15.93 -20.27
CA THR A 233 27.96 -15.88 -18.84
C THR A 233 27.27 -14.57 -18.45
N LEU A 234 27.53 -13.48 -19.18
CA LEU A 234 26.88 -12.17 -18.98
C LEU A 234 25.54 -12.02 -19.73
N LEU A 235 25.28 -12.82 -20.76
CA LEU A 235 24.05 -12.76 -21.56
C LEU A 235 22.75 -12.76 -20.73
N PRO A 236 22.58 -13.58 -19.67
CA PRO A 236 21.37 -13.54 -18.85
C PRO A 236 21.22 -12.24 -18.06
N ALA A 237 22.32 -11.64 -17.61
CA ALA A 237 22.29 -10.35 -16.93
C ALA A 237 21.92 -9.23 -17.90
N ALA A 238 22.52 -9.23 -19.10
CA ALA A 238 22.21 -8.29 -20.17
C ALA A 238 20.74 -8.41 -20.62
N ALA A 239 20.21 -9.62 -20.78
CA ALA A 239 18.80 -9.86 -21.12
C ALA A 239 17.84 -9.33 -20.03
N ALA A 240 18.18 -9.51 -18.75
CA ALA A 240 17.38 -8.96 -17.65
C ALA A 240 17.41 -7.42 -17.63
N LEU A 241 18.57 -6.80 -17.87
CA LEU A 241 18.68 -5.34 -18.00
C LEU A 241 17.91 -4.81 -19.21
N ALA A 242 17.96 -5.51 -20.35
CA ALA A 242 17.16 -5.19 -21.52
C ALA A 242 15.66 -5.32 -21.22
N GLY A 243 15.24 -6.31 -20.43
CA GLY A 243 13.87 -6.44 -19.95
C GLY A 243 13.43 -5.26 -19.07
N ILE A 244 14.29 -4.77 -18.17
CA ILE A 244 14.02 -3.56 -17.38
C ILE A 244 13.86 -2.36 -18.31
N ALA A 245 14.79 -2.17 -19.25
CA ALA A 245 14.71 -1.08 -20.23
C ALA A 245 13.44 -1.16 -21.09
N ALA A 246 13.01 -2.36 -21.49
CA ALA A 246 11.77 -2.57 -22.24
C ALA A 246 10.52 -2.23 -21.42
N VAL A 247 10.48 -2.60 -20.13
CA VAL A 247 9.37 -2.25 -19.22
C VAL A 247 9.36 -0.74 -18.96
N THR A 248 10.50 -0.12 -18.69
CA THR A 248 10.58 1.34 -18.44
C THR A 248 10.25 2.13 -19.72
N GLY A 249 10.84 1.78 -20.86
CA GLY A 249 10.60 2.43 -22.14
C GLY A 249 9.20 2.18 -22.71
N GLY A 250 8.63 0.99 -22.48
CA GLY A 250 7.26 0.69 -22.88
C GLY A 250 6.25 1.65 -22.27
N GLY A 251 6.43 2.00 -20.98
CA GLY A 251 5.56 2.96 -20.32
C GLY A 251 5.66 4.38 -20.87
N THR A 252 6.84 4.83 -21.30
CA THR A 252 6.99 6.16 -21.95
C THR A 252 6.34 6.25 -23.32
N LEU A 253 6.07 5.10 -23.96
CA LEU A 253 5.39 5.01 -25.25
C LEU A 253 3.86 4.97 -25.11
N ILE A 254 3.33 4.78 -23.90
CA ILE A 254 1.88 4.78 -23.66
C ILE A 254 1.37 6.22 -23.80
N PRO A 255 0.41 6.47 -24.71
CA PRO A 255 -0.13 7.81 -24.90
C PRO A 255 -0.83 8.30 -23.63
N THR A 256 -0.51 9.51 -23.19
CA THR A 256 -1.21 10.23 -22.12
C THR A 256 -2.28 11.14 -22.74
N PRO A 257 -3.58 10.79 -22.65
CA PRO A 257 -4.58 11.55 -23.37
C PRO A 257 -4.89 12.87 -22.63
N ALA A 258 -4.66 13.99 -23.31
CA ALA A 258 -4.87 15.34 -22.78
C ALA A 258 -6.10 16.06 -23.36
N SER A 259 -6.81 15.44 -24.30
CA SER A 259 -7.96 16.06 -24.98
C SER A 259 -9.24 16.00 -24.14
N GLY A 260 -10.02 17.08 -24.15
CA GLY A 260 -11.30 17.22 -23.46
C GLY A 260 -11.86 18.63 -23.63
N ARG A 261 -13.14 18.85 -23.29
CA ARG A 261 -13.70 20.20 -23.24
C ARG A 261 -13.00 20.98 -22.13
N PRO A 262 -12.41 22.17 -22.37
CA PRO A 262 -11.84 22.96 -21.30
C PRO A 262 -12.96 23.39 -20.33
N VAL A 263 -12.71 23.21 -19.03
CA VAL A 263 -13.59 23.62 -17.94
C VAL A 263 -12.78 24.37 -16.91
N THR A 264 -13.21 25.57 -16.53
CA THR A 264 -12.60 26.29 -15.41
C THR A 264 -13.21 25.79 -14.10
N VAL A 265 -12.39 25.31 -13.17
CA VAL A 265 -12.82 24.74 -11.89
C VAL A 265 -12.19 25.50 -10.75
N ALA A 266 -12.85 25.51 -9.59
CA ALA A 266 -12.26 26.03 -8.36
C ALA A 266 -12.29 24.99 -7.23
N VAL A 267 -11.20 24.92 -6.47
CA VAL A 267 -11.10 24.12 -5.24
C VAL A 267 -10.88 25.07 -4.06
N ILE A 268 -11.69 24.91 -3.02
CA ILE A 268 -11.67 25.76 -1.82
C ILE A 268 -11.06 25.00 -0.65
N GLN A 269 -10.11 25.62 0.02
CA GLN A 269 -9.55 25.13 1.28
C GLN A 269 -9.80 26.17 2.36
N GLY A 270 -10.72 25.89 3.29
CA GLY A 270 -11.09 26.82 4.37
C GLY A 270 -10.12 26.83 5.54
N ASN A 271 -9.41 25.73 5.78
CA ASN A 271 -8.62 25.47 7.00
C ASN A 271 -9.47 25.29 8.27
N VAL A 272 -8.85 24.75 9.32
CA VAL A 272 -9.44 24.60 10.66
C VAL A 272 -9.11 25.80 11.56
N PRO A 273 -9.96 26.12 12.55
CA PRO A 273 -9.70 27.19 13.51
C PRO A 273 -8.50 26.88 14.43
N ARG A 274 -7.99 27.90 15.12
CA ARG A 274 -6.96 27.73 16.16
C ARG A 274 -7.53 26.97 17.37
N ILE A 275 -6.66 26.23 18.07
CA ILE A 275 -6.98 25.47 19.29
C ILE A 275 -7.56 26.41 20.37
N GLY A 276 -8.65 26.02 21.02
CA GLY A 276 -9.24 26.76 22.15
C GLY A 276 -10.77 26.94 22.11
N LEU A 277 -11.42 26.63 20.99
CA LEU A 277 -12.89 26.62 20.87
C LEU A 277 -13.48 25.32 21.41
N ASP A 278 -14.72 25.38 21.92
CA ASP A 278 -15.52 24.20 22.22
C ASP A 278 -15.94 23.46 20.94
N TRP A 279 -16.49 22.25 21.08
CA TRP A 279 -16.84 21.40 19.94
C TRP A 279 -17.79 22.08 18.94
N GLN A 280 -18.85 22.74 19.43
CA GLN A 280 -19.82 23.41 18.55
C GLN A 280 -19.21 24.66 17.87
N GLY A 281 -18.42 25.44 18.61
CA GLY A 281 -17.69 26.58 18.07
C GLY A 281 -16.68 26.18 16.99
N GLN A 282 -16.02 25.03 17.15
CA GLN A 282 -15.14 24.49 16.11
C GLN A 282 -15.91 24.15 14.82
N ARG A 283 -17.03 23.42 14.92
CA ARG A 283 -17.88 23.05 13.77
C ARG A 283 -18.34 24.29 12.99
N LYS A 284 -18.85 25.31 13.70
CA LYS A 284 -19.26 26.59 13.11
C LYS A 284 -18.10 27.32 12.45
N ALA A 285 -16.94 27.37 13.09
CA ALA A 285 -15.77 28.06 12.57
C ALA A 285 -15.25 27.41 11.27
N VAL A 286 -15.20 26.07 11.18
CA VAL A 286 -14.80 25.37 9.96
C VAL A 286 -15.73 25.73 8.79
N LEU A 287 -17.06 25.70 9.00
CA LEU A 287 -18.01 26.12 7.98
C LEU A 287 -17.79 27.58 7.55
N ASN A 288 -17.69 28.48 8.52
CA ASN A 288 -17.51 29.90 8.25
C ASN A 288 -16.22 30.20 7.48
N ASN A 289 -15.15 29.44 7.72
CA ASN A 289 -13.92 29.58 6.94
C ASN A 289 -14.15 29.25 5.46
N HIS A 290 -14.82 28.14 5.13
CA HIS A 290 -15.10 27.77 3.74
C HIS A 290 -16.04 28.76 3.05
N VAL A 291 -17.03 29.28 3.78
CA VAL A 291 -17.91 30.36 3.33
C VAL A 291 -17.10 31.62 3.01
N GLN A 292 -16.19 32.03 3.90
CA GLN A 292 -15.34 33.22 3.72
C GLN A 292 -14.44 33.09 2.49
N VAL A 293 -13.74 31.96 2.34
CA VAL A 293 -12.85 31.71 1.20
C VAL A 293 -13.63 31.65 -0.13
N THR A 294 -14.86 31.12 -0.10
CA THR A 294 -15.75 31.13 -1.28
C THR A 294 -16.20 32.54 -1.67
N ARG A 295 -16.51 33.40 -0.70
CA ARG A 295 -16.81 34.82 -0.95
C ARG A 295 -15.60 35.58 -1.47
N GLU A 296 -14.40 35.26 -0.99
CA GLU A 296 -13.16 35.80 -1.53
C GLU A 296 -12.97 35.40 -3.00
N LEU A 297 -13.20 34.13 -3.35
CA LEU A 297 -13.21 33.68 -4.76
C LEU A 297 -14.21 34.51 -5.58
N ALA A 298 -15.44 34.68 -5.10
CA ALA A 298 -16.47 35.46 -5.80
C ALA A 298 -16.04 36.92 -6.01
N ALA A 299 -15.45 37.56 -5.00
CA ALA A 299 -14.93 38.92 -5.09
C ALA A 299 -13.79 39.04 -6.11
N ARG A 300 -12.82 38.12 -6.09
CA ARG A 300 -11.67 38.11 -7.02
C ARG A 300 -12.08 37.82 -8.46
N VAL A 301 -13.11 36.99 -8.67
CA VAL A 301 -13.73 36.79 -10.00
C VAL A 301 -14.42 38.07 -10.49
N ARG A 302 -15.20 38.76 -9.64
CA ARG A 302 -15.83 40.04 -10.01
C ARG A 302 -14.82 41.15 -10.31
N ALA A 303 -13.69 41.14 -9.60
CA ALA A 303 -12.57 42.06 -9.84
C ALA A 303 -11.75 41.73 -11.10
N GLY A 304 -12.00 40.58 -11.74
CA GLY A 304 -11.26 40.11 -12.92
C GLY A 304 -9.86 39.55 -12.62
N GLU A 305 -9.54 39.31 -11.34
CA GLU A 305 -8.26 38.73 -10.91
C GLU A 305 -8.18 37.22 -11.17
N LEU A 306 -9.32 36.53 -11.10
CA LEU A 306 -9.46 35.10 -11.34
C LEU A 306 -10.50 34.85 -12.44
N ALA A 307 -10.25 33.84 -13.27
CA ALA A 307 -11.24 33.39 -14.24
C ALA A 307 -12.49 32.86 -13.53
N ARG A 308 -13.68 33.15 -14.07
CA ARG A 308 -14.94 32.61 -13.53
C ARG A 308 -14.96 31.09 -13.67
N PRO A 309 -15.06 30.33 -12.58
CA PRO A 309 -15.20 28.87 -12.66
C PRO A 309 -16.59 28.48 -13.17
N GLU A 310 -16.74 27.27 -13.71
CA GLU A 310 -18.02 26.63 -14.03
C GLU A 310 -18.56 25.84 -12.82
N LEU A 311 -17.69 25.47 -11.87
CA LEU A 311 -18.05 24.76 -10.65
C LEU A 311 -17.02 25.01 -9.52
N VAL A 312 -17.45 24.85 -8.28
CA VAL A 312 -16.60 24.93 -7.09
C VAL A 312 -16.70 23.63 -6.29
N VAL A 313 -15.61 23.20 -5.68
CA VAL A 313 -15.57 22.03 -4.80
C VAL A 313 -15.12 22.43 -3.40
N TRP A 314 -15.90 22.02 -2.41
CA TRP A 314 -15.54 22.09 -1.00
C TRP A 314 -15.04 20.72 -0.49
N PRO A 315 -14.23 20.70 0.56
CA PRO A 315 -13.68 19.46 1.11
C PRO A 315 -14.73 18.67 1.91
N GLU A 316 -14.34 17.45 2.31
CA GLU A 316 -15.10 16.62 3.25
C GLU A 316 -15.23 17.37 4.58
N ASN A 317 -16.40 17.27 5.22
CA ASN A 317 -16.68 17.95 6.48
C ASN A 317 -16.43 19.48 6.41
N ALA A 318 -16.64 20.11 5.26
CA ALA A 318 -16.65 21.57 5.17
C ALA A 318 -17.77 22.16 6.03
N SER A 319 -18.88 21.42 6.19
CA SER A 319 -19.85 21.63 7.26
C SER A 319 -19.97 20.38 8.13
N ASP A 320 -19.57 20.48 9.40
CA ASP A 320 -19.93 19.47 10.39
C ASP A 320 -21.36 19.67 10.90
N LEU A 321 -22.02 20.80 10.63
CA LEU A 321 -23.42 21.05 10.95
C LEU A 321 -24.30 20.58 9.79
N ASP A 322 -25.36 19.85 10.10
CA ASP A 322 -26.27 19.32 9.08
C ASP A 322 -27.09 20.46 8.45
N PRO A 323 -26.86 20.82 7.18
CA PRO A 323 -27.53 21.95 6.56
C PRO A 323 -29.02 21.70 6.30
N TYR A 324 -29.52 20.46 6.39
CA TYR A 324 -30.94 20.19 6.24
C TYR A 324 -31.72 20.46 7.53
N THR A 325 -31.06 20.45 8.68
CA THR A 325 -31.70 20.61 10.00
C THR A 325 -31.22 21.85 10.75
N ASP A 326 -30.06 22.41 10.40
CA ASP A 326 -29.49 23.65 10.95
C ASP A 326 -29.70 24.82 9.96
N PRO A 327 -30.63 25.75 10.25
CA PRO A 327 -30.89 26.89 9.37
C PRO A 327 -29.72 27.87 9.26
N GLU A 328 -28.85 27.97 10.27
CA GLU A 328 -27.68 28.84 10.23
C GLU A 328 -26.67 28.27 9.20
N ALA A 329 -26.43 26.97 9.25
CA ALA A 329 -25.58 26.28 8.28
C ALA A 329 -26.15 26.38 6.86
N TYR A 330 -27.46 26.12 6.69
CA TYR A 330 -28.14 26.27 5.40
C TYR A 330 -27.93 27.67 4.81
N ASN A 331 -28.27 28.71 5.58
CA ASN A 331 -28.22 30.09 5.10
C ASN A 331 -26.78 30.55 4.78
N ALA A 332 -25.80 30.10 5.57
CA ALA A 332 -24.40 30.43 5.33
C ALA A 332 -23.88 29.82 4.01
N ILE A 333 -24.20 28.54 3.77
CA ILE A 333 -23.84 27.84 2.52
C ILE A 333 -24.57 28.45 1.34
N ASP A 334 -25.90 28.58 1.44
CA ASP A 334 -26.74 29.11 0.37
C ASP A 334 -26.32 30.53 -0.06
N ALA A 335 -26.01 31.40 0.90
CA ALA A 335 -25.51 32.74 0.61
C ALA A 335 -24.13 32.71 -0.09
N ALA A 336 -23.23 31.80 0.29
CA ALA A 336 -21.92 31.66 -0.36
C ALA A 336 -22.05 31.15 -1.80
N VAL A 337 -22.92 30.15 -2.01
CA VAL A 337 -23.19 29.56 -3.34
C VAL A 337 -23.86 30.59 -4.26
N LYS A 338 -24.81 31.38 -3.74
CA LYS A 338 -25.43 32.48 -4.49
C LYS A 338 -24.44 33.59 -4.84
N ASP A 339 -23.51 33.92 -3.94
CA ASP A 339 -22.51 34.97 -4.18
C ASP A 339 -21.50 34.59 -5.28
N VAL A 340 -21.02 33.33 -5.28
CA VAL A 340 -20.14 32.83 -6.35
C VAL A 340 -20.91 32.57 -7.66
N GLY A 341 -22.22 32.31 -7.57
CA GLY A 341 -23.13 32.26 -8.71
C GLY A 341 -22.90 31.08 -9.66
N VAL A 342 -22.33 29.99 -9.16
CA VAL A 342 -22.12 28.72 -9.87
C VAL A 342 -22.35 27.54 -8.93
N PRO A 343 -22.65 26.32 -9.44
CA PRO A 343 -22.87 25.16 -8.60
C PRO A 343 -21.64 24.77 -7.76
N VAL A 344 -21.88 24.34 -6.52
CA VAL A 344 -20.85 23.94 -5.56
C VAL A 344 -21.10 22.52 -5.06
N LEU A 345 -20.08 21.67 -5.07
CA LEU A 345 -20.13 20.38 -4.38
C LEU A 345 -19.69 20.58 -2.92
N VAL A 346 -20.65 20.50 -2.00
CA VAL A 346 -20.49 20.80 -0.57
C VAL A 346 -20.33 19.51 0.22
N GLY A 347 -19.19 19.35 0.92
CA GLY A 347 -19.00 18.25 1.85
C GLY A 347 -19.61 18.56 3.21
N ALA A 348 -20.56 17.72 3.66
CA ALA A 348 -21.26 17.93 4.93
C ALA A 348 -21.54 16.61 5.67
N LEU A 349 -21.60 16.70 6.99
CA LEU A 349 -22.18 15.64 7.82
C LEU A 349 -23.68 15.86 7.98
N THR A 350 -24.47 14.82 7.74
CA THR A 350 -25.92 14.83 7.94
C THR A 350 -26.34 13.63 8.79
N ASP A 351 -27.47 13.73 9.47
CA ASP A 351 -28.00 12.57 10.18
C ASP A 351 -28.82 11.66 9.25
N THR A 352 -28.81 10.35 9.51
CA THR A 352 -29.75 9.43 8.86
C THR A 352 -31.18 9.79 9.26
N PRO A 353 -32.20 9.42 8.46
CA PRO A 353 -33.60 9.76 8.78
C PRO A 353 -34.09 9.27 10.15
N ASP A 354 -33.51 8.19 10.68
CA ASP A 354 -33.78 7.64 12.01
C ASP A 354 -32.94 8.31 13.14
N GLY A 355 -31.95 9.13 12.78
CA GLY A 355 -31.03 9.79 13.71
C GLY A 355 -29.99 8.87 14.36
N GLU A 356 -29.95 7.59 14.00
CA GLU A 356 -29.07 6.61 14.65
C GLU A 356 -27.62 6.69 14.16
N GLN A 357 -27.42 7.07 12.90
CA GLN A 357 -26.12 7.13 12.24
C GLN A 357 -25.85 8.50 11.63
N VAL A 358 -24.60 8.72 11.27
CA VAL A 358 -24.15 9.92 10.55
C VAL A 358 -23.83 9.54 9.11
N GLU A 359 -24.25 10.35 8.16
CA GLU A 359 -23.87 10.25 6.77
C GLU A 359 -22.83 11.33 6.43
N ASN A 360 -21.74 10.91 5.79
CA ASN A 360 -20.76 11.81 5.22
C ASN A 360 -21.10 12.02 3.74
N ARG A 361 -21.55 13.23 3.39
CA ARG A 361 -22.17 13.53 2.09
C ARG A 361 -21.38 14.54 1.28
N GLY A 362 -21.32 14.31 -0.02
CA GLY A 362 -21.06 15.33 -1.04
C GLY A 362 -22.38 15.78 -1.66
N ILE A 363 -22.80 17.02 -1.40
CA ILE A 363 -24.10 17.58 -1.78
C ILE A 363 -23.91 18.56 -2.94
N VAL A 364 -24.63 18.34 -4.05
CA VAL A 364 -24.71 19.33 -5.13
C VAL A 364 -25.57 20.50 -4.64
N TRP A 365 -25.00 21.69 -4.58
CA TRP A 365 -25.71 22.92 -4.24
C TRP A 365 -25.76 23.84 -5.45
N ASP A 366 -26.97 24.10 -5.94
CA ASP A 366 -27.21 24.99 -7.07
C ASP A 366 -27.56 26.40 -6.58
N PRO A 367 -27.00 27.47 -7.19
CA PRO A 367 -27.27 28.85 -6.77
C PRO A 367 -28.73 29.28 -6.94
N ALA A 368 -29.51 28.64 -7.82
CA ALA A 368 -30.91 28.95 -8.04
C ALA A 368 -31.84 28.05 -7.22
N SER A 369 -31.58 26.73 -7.18
CA SER A 369 -32.49 25.76 -6.54
C SER A 369 -32.09 25.29 -5.14
N GLY A 370 -30.89 25.62 -4.66
CA GLY A 370 -30.39 25.15 -3.36
C GLY A 370 -29.82 23.73 -3.41
N PRO A 371 -29.81 22.98 -2.29
CA PRO A 371 -29.26 21.63 -2.23
C PRO A 371 -30.10 20.64 -3.06
N GLY A 372 -29.42 19.76 -3.80
CA GLY A 372 -30.02 18.79 -4.73
C GLY A 372 -29.47 17.37 -4.53
N ASP A 373 -29.02 16.76 -5.63
CA ASP A 373 -28.50 15.38 -5.60
C ASP A 373 -27.24 15.27 -4.73
N TYR A 374 -26.98 14.08 -4.17
CA TYR A 374 -25.90 13.87 -3.22
C TYR A 374 -25.32 12.46 -3.27
N TYR A 375 -24.03 12.38 -2.97
CA TYR A 375 -23.29 11.15 -2.71
C TYR A 375 -23.14 10.94 -1.20
N VAL A 376 -23.24 9.69 -0.75
CA VAL A 376 -22.93 9.28 0.63
C VAL A 376 -21.71 8.37 0.55
N LYS A 377 -20.69 8.62 1.39
CA LYS A 377 -19.48 7.80 1.49
C LYS A 377 -19.84 6.32 1.62
N ARG A 378 -19.35 5.49 0.70
CA ARG A 378 -19.59 4.05 0.62
C ARG A 378 -18.61 3.24 1.47
N HIS A 379 -17.40 3.77 1.67
CA HIS A 379 -16.33 3.10 2.42
C HIS A 379 -15.91 3.90 3.67
N PRO A 380 -16.73 3.92 4.74
CA PRO A 380 -16.31 4.45 6.03
C PRO A 380 -15.05 3.75 6.56
N VAL A 381 -14.20 4.50 7.24
CA VAL A 381 -12.93 4.03 7.81
C VAL A 381 -13.18 3.19 9.07
N PRO A 382 -12.73 1.92 9.10
CA PRO A 382 -12.81 1.10 10.31
C PRO A 382 -12.03 1.73 11.46
N PHE A 383 -12.60 1.70 12.67
CA PHE A 383 -12.06 2.28 13.91
C PHE A 383 -11.95 3.81 13.93
N GLY A 384 -12.33 4.51 12.86
CA GLY A 384 -12.33 5.98 12.76
C GLY A 384 -13.72 6.56 12.55
N GLU A 385 -14.51 5.96 11.65
CA GLU A 385 -15.88 6.39 11.32
C GLU A 385 -16.92 5.35 11.74
N TYR A 386 -16.53 4.08 11.85
CA TYR A 386 -17.36 3.06 12.46
C TYR A 386 -16.53 2.09 13.30
N LEU A 387 -17.14 1.45 14.30
CA LEU A 387 -16.45 0.54 15.21
C LEU A 387 -16.84 -0.93 15.00
N PRO A 388 -15.99 -1.75 14.35
CA PRO A 388 -16.19 -3.20 14.33
C PRO A 388 -16.28 -3.75 15.76
N PHE A 389 -17.24 -4.63 16.05
CA PHE A 389 -17.44 -5.21 17.39
C PHE A 389 -17.59 -4.16 18.51
N ARG A 390 -18.34 -3.08 18.23
CA ARG A 390 -18.59 -1.94 19.14
C ARG A 390 -18.84 -2.36 20.59
N ASP A 391 -19.75 -3.30 20.83
CA ASP A 391 -20.14 -3.75 22.19
C ASP A 391 -18.98 -4.30 23.04
N VAL A 392 -17.94 -4.82 22.40
CA VAL A 392 -16.76 -5.38 23.07
C VAL A 392 -15.69 -4.31 23.22
N LEU A 393 -15.42 -3.56 22.14
CA LEU A 393 -14.31 -2.61 22.10
C LEU A 393 -14.54 -1.37 22.98
N THR A 394 -15.76 -0.85 23.06
CA THR A 394 -16.07 0.31 23.91
C THR A 394 -15.91 -0.01 25.40
N ARG A 395 -16.10 -1.27 25.82
CA ARG A 395 -15.87 -1.72 27.20
C ARG A 395 -14.39 -1.80 27.58
N LEU A 396 -13.52 -1.99 26.59
CA LEU A 396 -12.08 -2.21 26.79
C LEU A 396 -11.25 -0.94 26.55
N ILE A 397 -11.71 -0.06 25.66
CA ILE A 397 -10.96 1.09 25.16
C ILE A 397 -11.86 2.33 25.18
N THR A 398 -11.67 3.17 26.19
CA THR A 398 -12.50 4.37 26.45
C THR A 398 -12.44 5.43 25.35
N ARG A 399 -11.32 5.55 24.62
CA ARG A 399 -11.20 6.52 23.52
C ARG A 399 -12.21 6.31 22.38
N PHE A 400 -12.80 5.12 22.25
CA PHE A 400 -13.83 4.86 21.25
C PHE A 400 -15.17 5.56 21.56
N GLU A 401 -15.35 6.10 22.77
CA GLU A 401 -16.47 7.01 23.09
C GLU A 401 -16.46 8.28 22.22
N ARG A 402 -15.31 8.63 21.60
CA ARG A 402 -15.19 9.73 20.63
C ARG A 402 -15.88 9.44 19.29
N ILE A 403 -16.31 8.19 19.06
CA ILE A 403 -17.15 7.79 17.91
C ILE A 403 -18.51 7.37 18.48
N PRO A 404 -19.35 8.34 18.93
CA PRO A 404 -20.58 8.04 19.62
C PRO A 404 -21.62 7.36 18.71
N ARG A 405 -21.64 7.75 17.42
CA ARG A 405 -22.47 7.14 16.37
C ARG A 405 -21.59 6.63 15.24
N ASP A 406 -21.97 5.50 14.66
CA ASP A 406 -21.31 4.96 13.46
C ASP A 406 -21.72 5.76 12.22
N PHE A 407 -20.82 5.83 11.25
CA PHE A 407 -21.13 6.40 9.94
C PHE A 407 -21.87 5.35 9.10
N ALA A 408 -22.97 5.76 8.48
CA ALA A 408 -23.72 4.95 7.55
C ALA A 408 -22.92 4.73 6.25
N LYS A 409 -23.16 3.57 5.60
CA LYS A 409 -22.55 3.25 4.31
C LYS A 409 -23.49 3.64 3.18
N GLY A 410 -23.02 4.51 2.30
CA GLY A 410 -23.69 4.80 1.03
C GLY A 410 -23.81 3.56 0.13
N THR A 411 -24.79 3.58 -0.76
CA THR A 411 -25.06 2.47 -1.70
C THR A 411 -25.05 2.91 -3.17
N ARG A 412 -25.08 4.21 -3.46
CA ARG A 412 -25.16 4.78 -4.81
C ARG A 412 -23.78 5.22 -5.32
N SER A 413 -23.60 5.25 -6.63
CA SER A 413 -22.37 5.80 -7.24
C SER A 413 -22.32 7.32 -7.07
N GLY A 414 -21.14 7.88 -6.80
CA GLY A 414 -20.90 9.32 -6.66
C GLY A 414 -20.83 10.09 -7.98
N VAL A 415 -21.51 9.63 -9.03
CA VAL A 415 -21.57 10.35 -10.32
C VAL A 415 -22.65 11.41 -10.24
N LEU A 416 -22.25 12.66 -10.04
CA LEU A 416 -23.12 13.79 -9.76
C LEU A 416 -23.07 14.82 -10.90
N ARG A 417 -24.23 15.39 -11.25
CA ARG A 417 -24.30 16.48 -12.23
C ARG A 417 -24.14 17.82 -11.52
N LEU A 418 -23.05 18.53 -11.81
CA LEU A 418 -22.70 19.83 -11.25
C LEU A 418 -22.71 20.88 -12.38
N GLY A 419 -23.90 21.41 -12.69
CA GLY A 419 -24.11 22.31 -13.82
C GLY A 419 -23.83 21.64 -15.18
N PRO A 420 -22.94 22.20 -16.03
CA PRO A 420 -22.61 21.60 -17.33
C PRO A 420 -21.65 20.41 -17.24
N VAL A 421 -21.12 20.11 -16.06
CA VAL A 421 -20.08 19.09 -15.83
C VAL A 421 -20.66 17.96 -14.99
N THR A 422 -20.32 16.73 -15.32
CA THR A 422 -20.57 15.58 -14.44
C THR A 422 -19.29 15.27 -13.68
N VAL A 423 -19.35 15.17 -12.36
CA VAL A 423 -18.20 14.83 -11.51
C VAL A 423 -18.37 13.43 -10.94
N GLY A 424 -17.27 12.70 -10.81
CA GLY A 424 -17.20 11.45 -10.06
C GLY A 424 -16.59 11.70 -8.70
N ASP A 425 -17.41 11.71 -7.66
CA ASP A 425 -17.00 12.02 -6.30
C ASP A 425 -16.63 10.77 -5.50
N VAL A 426 -15.51 10.85 -4.78
CA VAL A 426 -15.10 9.91 -3.75
C VAL A 426 -14.66 10.68 -2.52
N ILE A 427 -14.91 10.12 -1.34
CA ILE A 427 -14.64 10.82 -0.10
C ILE A 427 -13.43 10.18 0.62
N CYS A 428 -12.37 10.96 0.76
CA CYS A 428 -11.24 10.74 1.65
C CYS A 428 -10.49 9.42 1.38
N PHE A 429 -10.72 8.42 2.21
CA PHE A 429 -10.06 7.12 2.18
C PHE A 429 -10.41 6.31 0.91
N GLU A 430 -11.56 6.60 0.30
CA GLU A 430 -12.07 5.91 -0.89
C GLU A 430 -11.15 5.99 -2.12
N VAL A 431 -10.31 7.04 -2.23
CA VAL A 431 -9.35 7.18 -3.34
C VAL A 431 -8.36 6.00 -3.41
N ALA A 432 -8.10 5.35 -2.27
CA ALA A 432 -7.22 4.19 -2.18
C ALA A 432 -7.85 2.92 -2.76
N TYR A 433 -9.16 2.90 -3.04
CA TYR A 433 -9.90 1.71 -3.45
C TYR A 433 -10.22 1.68 -4.94
N ASP A 434 -9.85 0.58 -5.60
CA ASP A 434 -9.96 0.46 -7.06
C ASP A 434 -11.40 0.47 -7.56
N LYS A 435 -12.33 -0.16 -6.83
CA LYS A 435 -13.75 -0.26 -7.23
C LYS A 435 -14.45 1.09 -7.08
N GLU A 436 -14.22 1.76 -5.96
CA GLU A 436 -14.90 2.99 -5.57
C GLU A 436 -14.60 4.10 -6.58
N VAL A 437 -13.33 4.28 -6.95
CA VAL A 437 -12.92 5.28 -7.95
C VAL A 437 -13.37 4.89 -9.36
N ARG A 438 -13.32 3.60 -9.72
CA ARG A 438 -13.80 3.14 -11.04
C ARG A 438 -15.31 3.34 -11.21
N ASP A 439 -16.10 3.07 -10.18
CA ASP A 439 -17.56 3.22 -10.24
C ASP A 439 -17.99 4.66 -10.56
N VAL A 440 -17.11 5.64 -10.28
CA VAL A 440 -17.34 7.07 -10.53
C VAL A 440 -16.58 7.62 -11.75
N SER A 441 -15.79 6.81 -12.45
CA SER A 441 -14.97 7.24 -13.60
C SER A 441 -15.78 7.63 -14.85
N ALA A 442 -17.11 7.38 -14.83
CA ALA A 442 -18.05 7.91 -15.80
C ALA A 442 -18.20 9.45 -15.73
N GLY A 443 -17.82 10.08 -14.61
CA GLY A 443 -17.73 11.53 -14.50
C GLY A 443 -16.71 12.13 -15.47
N ASN A 444 -16.88 13.39 -15.86
CA ASN A 444 -15.95 14.11 -16.73
C ASN A 444 -14.67 14.55 -16.01
N LEU A 445 -14.78 14.74 -14.70
CA LEU A 445 -13.72 15.02 -13.74
C LEU A 445 -13.94 14.09 -12.54
N LEU A 446 -12.91 13.84 -11.75
CA LEU A 446 -13.04 13.20 -10.45
C LEU A 446 -12.83 14.21 -9.34
N VAL A 447 -13.49 13.99 -8.21
CA VAL A 447 -13.32 14.76 -6.99
C VAL A 447 -12.90 13.83 -5.87
N VAL A 448 -11.96 14.29 -5.05
CA VAL A 448 -11.62 13.68 -3.77
C VAL A 448 -11.88 14.72 -2.68
N GLN A 449 -13.02 14.63 -2.02
CA GLN A 449 -13.32 15.44 -0.84
C GLN A 449 -12.63 14.82 0.37
N THR A 450 -11.77 15.55 1.09
CA THR A 450 -11.00 14.95 2.19
C THR A 450 -10.80 15.88 3.38
N ASN A 451 -10.83 15.32 4.59
CA ASN A 451 -10.48 16.01 5.83
C ASN A 451 -9.22 15.38 6.44
N ASN A 452 -8.08 16.01 6.16
CA ASN A 452 -6.79 15.52 6.62
C ASN A 452 -6.31 16.21 7.90
N ALA A 453 -7.17 16.93 8.63
CA ALA A 453 -6.78 17.71 9.80
C ALA A 453 -6.04 16.86 10.85
N THR A 454 -6.53 15.65 11.12
CA THR A 454 -5.94 14.71 12.07
C THR A 454 -4.56 14.22 11.64
N TYR A 455 -4.34 14.09 10.33
CA TYR A 455 -3.11 13.51 9.77
C TYR A 455 -2.16 14.57 9.20
N GLY A 456 -2.45 15.85 9.41
CA GLY A 456 -1.64 16.92 8.88
C GLY A 456 -0.23 16.93 9.46
N ARG A 457 0.74 17.41 8.66
CA ARG A 457 2.18 17.37 8.94
C ARG A 457 2.76 15.97 9.12
N THR A 458 2.09 14.95 8.60
CA THR A 458 2.59 13.57 8.55
C THR A 458 2.83 13.13 7.10
N SER A 459 3.24 11.87 6.90
CA SER A 459 3.40 11.28 5.57
C SER A 459 2.08 10.95 4.85
N LEU A 460 0.93 10.92 5.55
CA LEU A 460 -0.33 10.46 4.96
C LEU A 460 -0.96 11.43 3.95
N PRO A 461 -1.05 12.76 4.18
CA PRO A 461 -1.58 13.69 3.16
C PRO A 461 -0.78 13.65 1.85
N PRO A 462 0.57 13.69 1.85
CA PRO A 462 1.35 13.49 0.63
C PRO A 462 1.09 12.14 -0.06
N GLN A 463 0.90 11.05 0.70
CA GLN A 463 0.57 9.73 0.14
C GLN A 463 -0.81 9.69 -0.52
N GLN A 464 -1.81 10.40 0.00
CA GLN A 464 -3.13 10.52 -0.63
C GLN A 464 -3.05 11.29 -1.97
N ILE A 465 -2.20 12.33 -2.05
CA ILE A 465 -1.92 13.01 -3.32
C ILE A 465 -1.27 12.05 -4.31
N ALA A 466 -0.32 11.22 -3.88
CA ALA A 466 0.29 10.20 -4.72
C ALA A 466 -0.74 9.19 -5.28
N MET A 467 -1.71 8.77 -4.47
CA MET A 467 -2.82 7.94 -4.94
C MET A 467 -3.65 8.67 -5.99
N SER A 468 -4.01 9.94 -5.73
CA SER A 468 -4.80 10.76 -6.67
C SER A 468 -4.08 10.93 -8.01
N ARG A 469 -2.75 11.09 -8.02
CA ARG A 469 -1.95 11.13 -9.24
C ARG A 469 -2.03 9.84 -10.05
N LEU A 470 -1.93 8.69 -9.40
CA LEU A 470 -2.08 7.41 -10.08
C LEU A 470 -3.51 7.24 -10.63
N ARG A 471 -4.53 7.58 -9.84
CA ARG A 471 -5.95 7.51 -10.26
C ARG A 471 -6.26 8.41 -11.45
N ALA A 472 -5.63 9.60 -11.51
CA ALA A 472 -5.80 10.52 -12.63
C ALA A 472 -5.38 9.86 -13.96
N VAL A 473 -4.26 9.14 -13.95
CA VAL A 473 -3.75 8.38 -15.10
C VAL A 473 -4.58 7.14 -15.39
N GLU A 474 -4.94 6.40 -14.35
CA GLU A 474 -5.75 5.18 -14.45
C GLU A 474 -7.07 5.41 -15.17
N HIS A 475 -7.80 6.46 -14.79
CA HIS A 475 -9.12 6.78 -15.33
C HIS A 475 -9.07 7.83 -16.45
N GLY A 476 -7.90 8.41 -16.70
CA GLY A 476 -7.75 9.48 -17.67
C GLY A 476 -8.68 10.66 -17.34
N ARG A 477 -8.64 11.11 -16.09
CA ARG A 477 -9.48 12.20 -15.58
C ARG A 477 -8.62 13.20 -14.83
N THR A 478 -9.00 14.47 -14.93
CA THR A 478 -8.53 15.45 -13.96
C THR A 478 -9.14 15.11 -12.60
N ILE A 479 -8.34 15.13 -11.54
CA ILE A 479 -8.80 14.95 -10.17
C ILE A 479 -8.67 16.25 -9.40
N LEU A 480 -9.76 16.68 -8.77
CA LEU A 480 -9.81 17.81 -7.86
C LEU A 480 -9.77 17.28 -6.43
N VAL A 481 -8.63 17.44 -5.75
CA VAL A 481 -8.49 17.07 -4.35
C VAL A 481 -8.80 18.30 -3.51
N ALA A 482 -9.93 18.27 -2.81
CA ALA A 482 -10.35 19.35 -1.91
C ALA A 482 -10.11 18.90 -0.46
N ALA A 483 -9.15 19.53 0.21
CA ALA A 483 -8.79 19.22 1.58
C ALA A 483 -9.18 20.35 2.54
N THR A 484 -9.72 20.02 3.72
CA THR A 484 -10.07 21.04 4.74
C THR A 484 -8.85 21.79 5.26
N SER A 485 -7.83 21.07 5.72
CA SER A 485 -6.57 21.64 6.22
C SER A 485 -5.33 20.85 5.78
N GLY A 486 -5.52 19.85 4.92
CA GLY A 486 -4.46 19.07 4.30
C GLY A 486 -3.89 19.74 3.06
N ILE A 487 -3.58 18.90 2.06
CA ILE A 487 -3.12 19.36 0.75
C ILE A 487 -4.29 19.29 -0.22
N SER A 488 -4.75 20.44 -0.69
CA SER A 488 -5.61 20.54 -1.86
C SER A 488 -4.76 20.55 -3.13
N ALA A 489 -5.25 19.94 -4.20
CA ALA A 489 -4.52 19.87 -5.46
C ALA A 489 -5.44 19.69 -6.66
N ILE A 490 -4.98 20.20 -7.80
CA ILE A 490 -5.57 19.91 -9.10
C ILE A 490 -4.58 19.01 -9.84
N VAL A 491 -5.01 17.79 -10.19
CA VAL A 491 -4.17 16.78 -10.83
C VAL A 491 -4.68 16.53 -12.24
N ALA A 492 -3.84 16.73 -13.25
CA ALA A 492 -4.17 16.52 -14.65
C ALA A 492 -4.27 15.01 -15.00
N PRO A 493 -4.93 14.65 -16.13
CA PRO A 493 -5.11 13.25 -16.55
C PRO A 493 -3.82 12.45 -16.81
N ASP A 494 -2.67 13.12 -16.93
CA ASP A 494 -1.34 12.53 -17.07
C ASP A 494 -0.63 12.33 -15.72
N GLY A 495 -1.31 12.65 -14.60
CA GLY A 495 -0.79 12.55 -13.24
C GLY A 495 0.06 13.75 -12.81
N ARG A 496 0.20 14.78 -13.63
CA ARG A 496 0.89 16.02 -13.27
C ARG A 496 0.04 16.84 -12.30
N VAL A 497 0.66 17.36 -11.24
CA VAL A 497 0.03 18.32 -10.33
C VAL A 497 0.05 19.70 -11.00
N VAL A 498 -1.12 20.24 -11.30
CA VAL A 498 -1.31 21.56 -11.92
C VAL A 498 -1.16 22.66 -10.89
N ASP A 499 -1.79 22.47 -9.72
CA ASP A 499 -1.78 23.40 -8.60
C ASP A 499 -1.84 22.60 -7.29
N ARG A 500 -1.23 23.13 -6.22
CA ARG A 500 -1.14 22.48 -4.90
C ARG A 500 -1.06 23.51 -3.77
N SER A 501 -1.92 23.35 -2.76
CA SER A 501 -1.91 24.15 -1.54
C SER A 501 -0.84 23.68 -0.54
N ARG A 502 -0.55 24.53 0.46
CA ARG A 502 0.14 24.11 1.68
C ARG A 502 -0.87 23.59 2.70
N GLU A 503 -0.39 22.79 3.65
CA GLU A 503 -1.21 22.36 4.79
C GLU A 503 -1.46 23.50 5.77
N PHE A 504 -2.62 23.46 6.43
CA PHE A 504 -3.05 24.38 7.48
C PHE A 504 -3.06 25.86 7.09
N VAL A 505 -3.35 26.17 5.83
CA VAL A 505 -3.59 27.54 5.36
C VAL A 505 -4.86 27.59 4.52
N PRO A 506 -5.67 28.66 4.58
CA PRO A 506 -6.73 28.86 3.60
C PRO A 506 -6.14 29.02 2.20
N ASP A 507 -6.82 28.50 1.17
CA ASP A 507 -6.35 28.60 -0.21
C ASP A 507 -7.50 28.54 -1.24
N ILE A 508 -7.27 29.16 -2.40
CA ILE A 508 -8.19 29.18 -3.56
C ILE A 508 -7.40 28.73 -4.78
N GLN A 509 -7.76 27.57 -5.33
CA GLN A 509 -7.13 27.06 -6.55
C GLN A 509 -8.11 27.19 -7.71
N VAL A 510 -7.71 27.89 -8.78
CA VAL A 510 -8.52 28.04 -10.00
C VAL A 510 -7.70 27.62 -11.21
N ALA A 511 -8.21 26.68 -12.00
CA ALA A 511 -7.54 26.23 -13.21
C ALA A 511 -8.53 25.84 -14.30
N THR A 512 -8.13 26.01 -15.56
CA THR A 512 -8.82 25.41 -16.70
C THR A 512 -8.25 24.03 -16.97
N VAL A 513 -9.11 23.02 -16.91
CA VAL A 513 -8.75 21.61 -16.99
C VAL A 513 -9.58 20.88 -18.06
N PRO A 514 -9.07 19.79 -18.66
CA PRO A 514 -9.84 19.02 -19.62
C PRO A 514 -10.90 18.17 -18.92
N ALA A 515 -12.17 18.40 -19.25
CA ALA A 515 -13.29 17.52 -18.92
C ALA A 515 -13.40 16.44 -20.00
N ARG A 516 -13.13 15.19 -19.60
CA ARG A 516 -12.96 14.05 -20.53
C ARG A 516 -14.13 13.09 -20.47
N THR A 517 -14.53 12.54 -21.61
CA THR A 517 -15.61 11.52 -21.69
C THR A 517 -15.10 10.16 -22.13
N SER A 518 -13.88 10.08 -22.67
CA SER A 518 -13.27 8.84 -23.15
C SER A 518 -12.95 7.87 -22.00
N THR A 519 -13.19 6.58 -22.21
CA THR A 519 -12.85 5.51 -21.25
C THR A 519 -11.45 4.96 -21.50
N THR A 520 -10.63 4.79 -20.47
CA THR A 520 -9.30 4.16 -20.59
C THR A 520 -9.42 2.64 -20.79
N PRO A 521 -8.39 1.97 -21.33
CA PRO A 521 -8.37 0.50 -21.34
C PRO A 521 -8.52 -0.09 -19.93
N ALA A 522 -7.91 0.51 -18.90
CA ALA A 522 -8.05 0.08 -17.51
C ALA A 522 -9.52 0.08 -17.02
N ASP A 523 -10.28 1.14 -17.34
CA ASP A 523 -11.71 1.20 -17.03
C ASP A 523 -12.51 0.13 -17.79
N ARG A 524 -12.13 -0.20 -19.04
CA ARG A 524 -12.80 -1.24 -19.83
C ARG A 524 -12.56 -2.66 -19.31
N VAL A 525 -11.33 -2.98 -18.93
CA VAL A 525 -10.97 -4.33 -18.43
C VAL A 525 -11.32 -4.52 -16.96
N GLY A 526 -11.59 -3.45 -16.24
CA GLY A 526 -12.03 -3.49 -14.86
C GLY A 526 -11.01 -4.20 -13.96
N ALA A 527 -11.49 -5.12 -13.11
CA ALA A 527 -10.67 -5.82 -12.13
C ALA A 527 -9.90 -7.01 -12.73
N ALA A 528 -10.08 -7.30 -14.02
CA ALA A 528 -9.49 -8.48 -14.66
C ALA A 528 -7.96 -8.56 -14.53
N PRO A 529 -7.17 -7.47 -14.72
CA PRO A 529 -5.72 -7.53 -14.56
C PRO A 529 -5.29 -7.99 -13.17
N GLU A 530 -5.96 -7.50 -12.12
CA GLU A 530 -5.69 -7.88 -10.74
C GLU A 530 -5.91 -9.38 -10.51
N TRP A 531 -7.08 -9.89 -10.92
CA TRP A 531 -7.45 -11.29 -10.74
C TRP A 531 -6.59 -12.24 -11.57
N VAL A 532 -6.30 -11.90 -12.83
CA VAL A 532 -5.44 -12.71 -13.71
C VAL A 532 -4.04 -12.81 -13.14
N LEU A 533 -3.45 -11.69 -12.70
CA LEU A 533 -2.11 -11.68 -12.11
C LEU A 533 -2.07 -12.43 -10.77
N ALA A 534 -3.08 -12.26 -9.92
CA ALA A 534 -3.19 -13.03 -8.68
C ALA A 534 -3.31 -14.55 -8.95
N ALA A 535 -4.13 -14.95 -9.93
CA ALA A 535 -4.28 -16.35 -10.34
C ALA A 535 -2.97 -16.94 -10.91
N LEU A 536 -2.22 -16.17 -11.70
CA LEU A 536 -0.89 -16.56 -12.18
C LEU A 536 0.09 -16.78 -11.03
N GLY A 537 0.07 -15.88 -10.02
CA GLY A 537 0.88 -16.03 -8.82
C GLY A 537 0.54 -17.30 -8.04
N LEU A 538 -0.76 -17.57 -7.85
CA LEU A 538 -1.24 -18.78 -7.18
C LEU A 538 -0.89 -20.06 -7.97
N GLY A 539 -1.08 -20.06 -9.29
CA GLY A 539 -0.71 -21.18 -10.16
C GLY A 539 0.79 -21.49 -10.07
N ALA A 540 1.65 -20.47 -10.05
CA ALA A 540 3.08 -20.64 -9.85
C ALA A 540 3.43 -21.21 -8.47
N LEU A 541 2.69 -20.86 -7.41
CA LEU A 541 2.86 -21.47 -6.08
C LEU A 541 2.53 -22.95 -6.09
N CYS A 542 1.40 -23.33 -6.68
CA CYS A 542 1.01 -24.73 -6.82
C CYS A 542 2.09 -25.52 -7.60
N ALA A 543 2.55 -24.99 -8.73
CA ALA A 543 3.62 -25.62 -9.51
C ALA A 543 4.93 -25.74 -8.71
N ALA A 544 5.32 -24.72 -7.94
CA ALA A 544 6.52 -24.74 -7.12
C ALA A 544 6.44 -25.71 -5.92
N ALA A 545 5.24 -25.91 -5.36
CA ALA A 545 5.00 -26.87 -4.29
C ALA A 545 5.01 -28.32 -4.78
N TRP A 546 4.61 -28.55 -6.04
CA TRP A 546 4.54 -29.88 -6.66
C TRP A 546 5.83 -30.28 -7.38
N ALA A 547 6.69 -29.30 -7.72
CA ALA A 547 7.98 -29.58 -8.30
C ALA A 547 8.82 -30.43 -7.31
N PRO A 548 9.36 -31.59 -7.73
CA PRO A 548 10.24 -32.38 -6.89
C PRO A 548 11.35 -31.49 -6.35
N ALA A 549 11.56 -31.50 -5.03
CA ALA A 549 12.72 -30.84 -4.45
C ALA A 549 13.94 -31.47 -5.11
N ARG A 550 14.54 -30.77 -6.09
CA ARG A 550 15.74 -31.24 -6.77
C ARG A 550 16.80 -31.40 -5.68
N ARG A 551 16.99 -32.65 -5.21
CA ARG A 551 18.08 -33.01 -4.33
C ARG A 551 19.34 -32.64 -5.10
N THR A 552 20.01 -31.58 -4.68
CA THR A 552 21.40 -31.37 -5.03
C THR A 552 22.17 -32.52 -4.39
N SER A 553 22.31 -33.62 -5.12
CA SER A 553 23.28 -34.66 -4.84
C SER A 553 24.66 -34.05 -5.01
N ALA A 554 25.18 -33.45 -3.95
CA ALA A 554 26.62 -33.27 -3.81
C ALA A 554 27.21 -34.68 -3.70
N GLY A 555 28.19 -34.97 -4.56
CA GLY A 555 28.85 -36.27 -4.64
C GLY A 555 29.38 -36.71 -3.28
N GLY A 556 28.94 -37.89 -2.86
CA GLY A 556 29.64 -38.72 -1.90
C GLY A 556 30.30 -39.84 -2.69
N ASP A 557 31.62 -39.89 -2.61
CA ASP A 557 32.50 -40.80 -3.31
C ASP A 557 32.04 -42.26 -3.24
N ARG A 558 32.04 -42.91 -4.41
CA ARG A 558 32.23 -44.36 -4.49
C ARG A 558 33.72 -44.63 -4.34
N ALA A 559 34.16 -44.97 -3.14
CA ALA A 559 35.43 -45.65 -2.92
C ALA A 559 35.28 -46.61 -1.73
N GLY A 560 35.63 -47.88 -1.93
CA GLY A 560 35.75 -48.87 -0.87
C GLY A 560 34.87 -50.11 -1.04
N GLY A 561 35.10 -50.86 -2.11
CA GLY A 561 34.59 -52.23 -2.26
C GLY A 561 35.71 -53.13 -2.74
N ASP A 562 36.68 -53.40 -1.86
CA ASP A 562 37.60 -54.52 -2.03
C ASP A 562 37.24 -55.62 -1.03
N SER A 563 37.02 -56.79 -1.61
CA SER A 563 36.51 -58.02 -1.04
C SER A 563 37.56 -58.73 -0.17
N ALA A 564 37.23 -58.95 1.10
CA ALA A 564 37.80 -60.04 1.89
C ALA A 564 36.87 -61.26 1.73
N GLY A 565 37.24 -62.17 0.83
CA GLY A 565 36.64 -63.49 0.68
C GLY A 565 37.56 -64.54 1.29
N SER A 566 37.30 -64.91 2.54
CA SER A 566 37.81 -66.12 3.17
C SER A 566 37.13 -67.33 2.51
N ASN A 567 37.92 -68.23 1.90
CA ASN A 567 37.45 -69.54 1.48
C ASN A 567 38.16 -70.59 2.34
N GLU A 568 37.40 -71.20 3.25
CA GLU A 568 37.72 -72.47 3.90
C GLU A 568 37.33 -73.62 2.96
N GLY A 569 38.08 -74.73 3.01
CA GLY A 569 37.49 -76.06 2.87
C GLY A 569 37.80 -76.86 1.59
N ASN A 570 38.70 -77.83 1.79
CA ASN A 570 38.95 -79.07 1.03
C ASN A 570 39.79 -79.01 -0.25
#